data_AF-A0A9D2NFA5-F1
#
_entry.id   AF-A0A9D2NFA5-F1
#
_cell.length_a   1.000
_cell.length_b   1.000
_cell.length_c   1.000
_cell.angle_alpha   90.00
_cell.angle_beta   90.00
_cell.angle_gamma   90.00
#
_symmetry.space_group_name_H-M   'P 1'
#
loop_
_entity.id
_entity.type
_entity.pdbx_description
1 polymer ?
#
loop_
_entity_poly.entity_id
_entity_poly.type
_entity_poly.pdbx_seq_one_letter_code
_entity_poly.pdbx_strand_id
1 'polypeptide(L)'
;MEYLDAYLIEEKKKGLALPPFFRRPRRFADNDGEVEISFVLLPSRWLKRPGRLKQRIARLQRRFPPRGLVWYEDRLRDALEPALSREQTRMGEQALPESFWMARFYREQPFRENLIVLLPGSSEDGPERLLLRQERWMREFLGEDYGRLNGLLLVSDAIPESAGSLSLTDGHSYYRHIYQDTGLPVIGAGRLPEYFRKKAPGRTICVDAGARREAPVCCLPGETIYLDMTSDAEKERLLYAKRRDVCYRSLRMYLDTFVRKRYNTNRCKSEGRGRRQLPSGGFMMKEQERE
;
A
#
# COMPACT_ATOMS: atom_id res chain seq x y z
N MET A 1 11.22 -16.01 8.11
CA MET A 1 11.19 -15.21 6.88
C MET A 1 10.00 -15.66 6.07
N GLU A 2 8.99 -14.79 5.96
CA GLU A 2 7.78 -15.07 5.20
C GLU A 2 8.00 -14.76 3.72
N TYR A 3 7.28 -15.46 2.84
CA TYR A 3 7.34 -15.24 1.40
C TYR A 3 5.99 -14.73 0.90
N LEU A 4 6.01 -13.67 0.07
CA LEU A 4 4.83 -13.10 -0.57
C LEU A 4 4.99 -13.11 -2.08
N ASP A 5 4.03 -13.67 -2.82
CA ASP A 5 3.89 -13.48 -4.26
C ASP A 5 2.77 -12.46 -4.56
N ALA A 6 3.16 -11.24 -4.95
CA ALA A 6 2.25 -10.12 -5.20
C ALA A 6 1.96 -9.95 -6.70
N TYR A 7 0.73 -10.24 -7.11
CA TYR A 7 0.26 -10.16 -8.50
C TYR A 7 -0.37 -8.80 -8.79
N LEU A 8 0.19 -8.10 -9.78
CA LEU A 8 -0.16 -6.71 -10.12
C LEU A 8 -0.39 -6.56 -11.62
N ILE A 9 -1.18 -5.57 -12.02
CA ILE A 9 -1.41 -5.23 -13.42
C ILE A 9 -0.39 -4.20 -13.92
N GLU A 10 0.28 -4.52 -15.03
CA GLU A 10 1.15 -3.56 -15.71
C GLU A 10 0.28 -2.50 -16.43
N GLU A 11 0.24 -1.29 -15.87
CA GLU A 11 -0.45 -0.15 -16.48
C GLU A 11 0.26 0.34 -17.76
N LYS A 12 -0.55 0.55 -18.81
CA LYS A 12 -0.08 1.04 -20.11
C LYS A 12 -0.04 2.57 -20.09
N LYS A 13 1.12 3.20 -20.30
CA LYS A 13 1.13 4.63 -20.70
C LYS A 13 0.43 4.76 -22.07
N LYS A 14 -0.56 5.66 -22.17
CA LYS A 14 -1.11 6.07 -23.48
C LYS A 14 0.05 6.61 -24.34
N GLY A 15 0.15 6.14 -25.58
CA GLY A 15 1.08 6.70 -26.59
C GLY A 15 2.33 5.91 -26.94
N LEU A 16 2.71 4.84 -26.22
CA LEU A 16 3.85 3.99 -26.61
C LEU A 16 3.38 2.69 -27.28
N ALA A 17 3.77 2.52 -28.55
CA ALA A 17 3.72 1.22 -29.24
C ALA A 17 4.67 0.24 -28.51
N LEU A 18 4.16 -0.95 -28.19
CA LEU A 18 4.89 -1.91 -27.36
C LEU A 18 5.83 -2.77 -28.24
N PRO A 19 7.10 -2.97 -27.83
CA PRO A 19 7.91 -4.07 -28.32
C PRO A 19 7.29 -5.45 -28.00
N PRO A 20 7.60 -6.51 -28.76
CA PRO A 20 6.96 -7.84 -28.67
C PRO A 20 7.07 -8.54 -27.29
N PHE A 21 7.93 -8.04 -26.38
CA PHE A 21 8.15 -8.59 -25.05
C PHE A 21 7.06 -8.28 -24.01
N PHE A 22 6.10 -7.38 -24.30
CA PHE A 22 4.91 -7.12 -23.47
C PHE A 22 3.88 -8.27 -23.47
N ARG A 23 4.32 -9.48 -23.88
CA ARG A 23 3.45 -10.66 -24.01
C ARG A 23 3.47 -11.58 -22.79
N ARG A 24 4.51 -11.53 -21.93
CA ARG A 24 4.73 -12.50 -20.84
C ARG A 24 4.70 -11.82 -19.47
N PRO A 25 4.18 -12.51 -18.42
CA PRO A 25 4.32 -12.06 -17.04
C PRO A 25 5.79 -11.86 -16.67
N ARG A 26 6.07 -10.85 -15.84
CA ARG A 26 7.42 -10.51 -15.37
C ARG A 26 7.52 -10.70 -13.86
N ARG A 27 8.71 -11.09 -13.39
CA ARG A 27 8.96 -11.32 -11.96
C ARG A 27 10.18 -10.56 -11.50
N PHE A 28 10.11 -10.00 -10.30
CA PHE A 28 11.27 -9.48 -9.57
C PHE A 28 11.04 -9.68 -8.07
N ALA A 29 12.13 -9.79 -7.32
CA ALA A 29 12.08 -9.95 -5.87
C ALA A 29 12.48 -8.64 -5.18
N ASP A 30 11.90 -8.41 -4.01
CA ASP A 30 12.28 -7.40 -3.03
C ASP A 30 12.31 -8.03 -1.64
N ASN A 31 13.01 -7.42 -0.70
CA ASN A 31 13.09 -7.91 0.67
C ASN A 31 12.87 -6.72 1.63
N ASP A 32 11.92 -6.87 2.53
CA ASP A 32 11.54 -5.86 3.53
C ASP A 32 12.17 -6.12 4.91
N GLY A 33 13.22 -6.95 4.97
CA GLY A 33 13.84 -7.46 6.19
C GLY A 33 13.14 -8.72 6.71
N GLU A 34 11.83 -8.64 6.90
CA GLU A 34 11.02 -9.73 7.48
C GLU A 34 10.35 -10.62 6.42
N VAL A 35 9.99 -10.02 5.28
CA VAL A 35 9.25 -10.64 4.18
C VAL A 35 10.03 -10.55 2.87
N GLU A 36 10.24 -11.67 2.19
CA GLU A 36 10.70 -11.71 0.80
C GLU A 36 9.50 -11.64 -0.14
N ILE A 37 9.44 -10.58 -0.95
CA ILE A 37 8.32 -10.29 -1.84
C ILE A 37 8.72 -10.57 -3.28
N SER A 38 8.07 -11.54 -3.91
CA SER A 38 8.08 -11.79 -5.34
C SER A 38 6.94 -11.04 -6.03
N PHE A 39 7.25 -9.96 -6.74
CA PHE A 39 6.27 -9.26 -7.56
C PHE A 39 6.08 -9.95 -8.90
N VAL A 40 4.83 -10.18 -9.29
CA VAL A 40 4.42 -10.78 -10.57
C VAL A 40 3.59 -9.78 -11.35
N LEU A 41 4.20 -9.14 -12.35
CA LEU A 41 3.52 -8.17 -13.21
C LEU A 41 2.81 -8.88 -14.36
N LEU A 42 1.49 -8.73 -14.40
CA LEU A 42 0.61 -9.29 -15.41
C LEU A 42 0.29 -8.23 -16.48
N PRO A 43 0.32 -8.57 -17.78
CA PRO A 43 -0.03 -7.62 -18.83
C PRO A 43 -1.49 -7.15 -18.69
N SER A 44 -1.76 -5.84 -18.73
CA SER A 44 -3.13 -5.27 -18.63
C SER A 44 -4.16 -5.84 -19.60
N ARG A 45 -3.72 -6.35 -20.77
CA ARG A 45 -4.59 -7.10 -21.71
C ARG A 45 -5.19 -8.39 -21.13
N TRP A 46 -4.67 -8.88 -20.01
CA TRP A 46 -5.21 -10.06 -19.32
C TRP A 46 -6.57 -9.75 -18.70
N LEU A 47 -6.79 -8.53 -18.20
CA LEU A 47 -8.10 -8.06 -17.71
C LEU A 47 -9.15 -7.93 -18.82
N LYS A 48 -8.74 -7.66 -20.07
CA LYS A 48 -9.68 -7.55 -21.20
C LYS A 48 -10.37 -8.86 -21.59
N ARG A 49 -9.90 -10.01 -21.07
CA ARG A 49 -10.47 -11.34 -21.34
C ARG A 49 -10.62 -12.12 -20.03
N PRO A 50 -11.55 -11.71 -19.13
CA PRO A 50 -11.65 -12.25 -17.78
C PRO A 50 -11.94 -13.76 -17.76
N GLY A 51 -12.73 -14.27 -18.71
CA GLY A 51 -13.04 -15.72 -18.82
C GLY A 51 -11.82 -16.64 -19.05
N ARG A 52 -10.65 -16.09 -19.45
CA ARG A 52 -9.38 -16.85 -19.54
C ARG A 52 -8.37 -16.46 -18.47
N LEU A 53 -8.69 -15.51 -17.60
CA LEU A 53 -7.76 -14.99 -16.58
C LEU A 53 -7.38 -16.08 -15.58
N LYS A 54 -8.37 -16.77 -14.99
CA LYS A 54 -8.16 -17.89 -14.04
C LYS A 54 -7.24 -18.96 -14.63
N GLN A 55 -7.50 -19.40 -15.86
CA GLN A 55 -6.68 -20.42 -16.54
C GLN A 55 -5.24 -19.94 -16.77
N ARG A 56 -5.05 -18.66 -17.10
CA ARG A 56 -3.70 -18.09 -17.32
C ARG A 56 -2.92 -17.99 -16.02
N ILE A 57 -3.56 -17.56 -14.93
CA ILE A 57 -2.94 -17.50 -13.59
C ILE A 57 -2.62 -18.91 -13.11
N ALA A 58 -3.54 -19.87 -13.22
CA ALA A 58 -3.29 -21.26 -12.86
C ALA A 58 -2.13 -21.89 -13.65
N ARG A 59 -2.05 -21.64 -14.96
CA ARG A 59 -0.90 -22.08 -15.79
C ARG A 59 0.40 -21.42 -15.35
N LEU A 60 0.35 -20.15 -14.96
CA LEU A 60 1.51 -19.42 -14.48
C LEU A 60 2.00 -20.00 -13.15
N GLN A 61 1.10 -20.23 -12.20
CA GLN A 61 1.39 -20.83 -10.89
C GLN A 61 1.87 -22.27 -10.99
N ARG A 62 1.34 -23.08 -11.93
CA ARG A 62 1.89 -24.42 -12.19
C ARG A 62 3.33 -24.38 -12.67
N ARG A 63 3.66 -23.42 -13.54
CA ARG A 63 5.02 -23.25 -14.07
C ARG A 63 5.96 -22.60 -13.06
N PHE A 64 5.40 -21.76 -12.19
CA PHE A 64 6.11 -20.98 -11.20
C PHE A 64 5.30 -20.97 -9.91
N PRO A 65 5.42 -22.04 -9.10
CA PRO A 65 4.69 -22.15 -7.85
C PRO A 65 4.96 -20.94 -6.95
N PRO A 66 3.92 -20.37 -6.32
CA PRO A 66 4.10 -19.39 -5.27
C PRO A 66 4.98 -19.96 -4.16
N ARG A 67 5.85 -19.12 -3.60
CA ARG A 67 6.75 -19.49 -2.49
C ARG A 67 6.07 -19.36 -1.14
N GLY A 68 5.04 -18.52 -1.05
CA GLY A 68 4.25 -18.33 0.15
C GLY A 68 2.90 -17.71 -0.14
N LEU A 69 2.53 -16.69 0.65
CA LEU A 69 1.24 -16.01 0.58
C LEU A 69 1.03 -15.38 -0.80
N VAL A 70 -0.19 -15.44 -1.32
CA VAL A 70 -0.52 -14.89 -2.63
C VAL A 70 -1.44 -13.70 -2.48
N TRP A 71 -1.02 -12.55 -3.01
CA TRP A 71 -1.81 -11.34 -3.00
C TRP A 71 -2.11 -10.88 -4.43
N TYR A 72 -3.33 -10.38 -4.67
CA TYR A 72 -3.75 -9.83 -5.95
C TYR A 72 -4.22 -8.38 -5.77
N GLU A 73 -3.78 -7.50 -6.67
CA GLU A 73 -4.35 -6.15 -6.84
C GLU A 73 -5.87 -6.22 -7.01
N ASP A 74 -6.60 -5.22 -6.52
CA ASP A 74 -8.07 -5.17 -6.53
C ASP A 74 -8.65 -5.42 -7.92
N ARG A 75 -8.11 -4.78 -8.97
CA ARG A 75 -8.57 -5.03 -10.36
C ARG A 75 -8.47 -6.50 -10.78
N LEU A 76 -7.46 -7.22 -10.28
CA LEU A 76 -7.31 -8.67 -10.52
C LEU A 76 -8.27 -9.45 -9.63
N ARG A 77 -8.42 -9.05 -8.37
CA ARG A 77 -9.37 -9.64 -7.42
C ARG A 77 -10.79 -9.59 -7.96
N ASP A 78 -11.26 -8.40 -8.35
CA ASP A 78 -12.59 -8.16 -8.95
C ASP A 78 -12.79 -8.98 -10.23
N ALA A 79 -11.76 -9.05 -11.09
CA ALA A 79 -11.83 -9.82 -12.33
C ALA A 79 -11.81 -11.34 -12.10
N LEU A 80 -11.34 -11.79 -10.94
CA LEU A 80 -11.29 -13.19 -10.52
C LEU A 80 -12.51 -13.59 -9.67
N GLU A 81 -13.16 -12.63 -9.02
CA GLU A 81 -14.27 -12.82 -8.08
C GLU A 81 -15.42 -13.68 -8.66
N PRO A 82 -15.91 -13.47 -9.91
CA PRO A 82 -16.96 -14.31 -10.49
C PRO A 82 -16.58 -15.80 -10.61
N ALA A 83 -15.29 -16.13 -10.57
CA ALA A 83 -14.75 -17.48 -10.70
C ALA A 83 -14.18 -18.05 -9.38
N LEU A 84 -14.19 -17.26 -8.32
CA LEU A 84 -13.67 -17.59 -6.98
C LEU A 84 -14.80 -17.77 -5.94
N SER A 85 -16.00 -17.24 -6.17
CA SER A 85 -17.16 -17.35 -5.25
C SER A 85 -17.65 -18.78 -4.96
N ARG A 86 -17.14 -19.81 -5.66
CA ARG A 86 -17.46 -21.23 -5.39
C ARG A 86 -16.31 -22.02 -4.72
N GLU A 87 -15.10 -21.46 -4.66
CA GLU A 87 -13.90 -22.15 -4.13
C GLU A 87 -13.21 -21.41 -2.99
N GLN A 88 -13.56 -20.13 -2.74
CA GLN A 88 -12.99 -19.33 -1.64
C GLN A 88 -13.34 -19.85 -0.24
N THR A 89 -14.30 -20.76 -0.10
CA THR A 89 -14.54 -21.46 1.18
C THR A 89 -13.50 -22.57 1.46
N ARG A 90 -12.54 -22.85 0.56
CA ARG A 90 -11.52 -23.91 0.74
C ARG A 90 -10.06 -23.50 0.49
N MET A 91 -9.78 -22.34 -0.07
CA MET A 91 -8.41 -21.81 -0.23
C MET A 91 -8.20 -20.70 0.80
N GLY A 92 -7.82 -21.10 2.02
CA GLY A 92 -7.80 -20.28 3.22
C GLY A 92 -7.02 -18.96 3.12
N GLU A 93 -7.56 -17.94 3.79
CA GLU A 93 -6.93 -17.08 4.82
C GLU A 93 -5.43 -16.71 4.72
N GLN A 94 -4.81 -16.74 3.55
CA GLN A 94 -3.38 -16.50 3.41
C GLN A 94 -3.05 -15.66 2.16
N ALA A 95 -3.83 -14.60 1.95
CA ALA A 95 -3.31 -13.38 1.34
C ALA A 95 -2.70 -12.54 2.47
N LEU A 96 -1.52 -11.94 2.30
CA LEU A 96 -1.05 -10.95 3.27
C LEU A 96 -2.16 -9.91 3.45
N PRO A 97 -2.54 -9.60 4.70
CA PRO A 97 -3.63 -8.69 4.96
C PRO A 97 -3.26 -7.31 4.39
N GLU A 98 -4.28 -6.58 3.92
CA GLU A 98 -4.14 -5.20 3.42
C GLU A 98 -3.27 -4.33 4.35
N SER A 99 -3.29 -4.64 5.65
CA SER A 99 -2.46 -4.05 6.70
C SER A 99 -0.95 -4.10 6.43
N PHE A 100 -0.39 -5.15 5.80
CA PHE A 100 1.05 -5.21 5.48
C PHE A 100 1.46 -4.09 4.50
N TRP A 101 0.72 -3.96 3.40
CA TRP A 101 1.00 -2.94 2.40
C TRP A 101 0.73 -1.53 2.94
N MET A 102 -0.30 -1.39 3.77
CA MET A 102 -0.60 -0.14 4.47
C MET A 102 0.53 0.26 5.42
N ALA A 103 1.04 -0.68 6.23
CA ALA A 103 2.13 -0.45 7.17
C ALA A 103 3.40 -0.02 6.46
N ARG A 104 3.77 -0.74 5.39
CA ARG A 104 4.93 -0.37 4.58
C ARG A 104 4.75 0.99 3.92
N PHE A 105 3.58 1.24 3.33
CA PHE A 105 3.29 2.53 2.71
C PHE A 105 3.39 3.67 3.72
N TYR A 106 2.89 3.49 4.94
CA TYR A 106 3.05 4.43 6.04
C TYR A 106 4.53 4.66 6.42
N ARG A 107 5.32 3.60 6.60
CA ARG A 107 6.74 3.68 6.98
C ARG A 107 7.63 4.38 5.94
N GLU A 108 7.28 4.28 4.66
CA GLU A 108 8.02 4.97 3.58
C GLU A 108 7.71 6.48 3.50
N GLN A 109 6.82 7.01 4.33
CA GLN A 109 6.54 8.44 4.38
C GLN A 109 7.57 9.22 5.20
N PRO A 110 7.75 10.52 4.92
CA PRO A 110 8.46 11.40 5.84
C PRO A 110 7.82 11.34 7.22
N PHE A 111 8.65 11.07 8.23
CA PHE A 111 8.18 10.94 9.60
C PHE A 111 7.40 12.18 10.05
N ARG A 112 6.25 11.94 10.68
CA ARG A 112 5.43 12.94 11.38
C ARG A 112 5.08 12.37 12.75
N GLU A 113 5.08 13.24 13.74
CA GLU A 113 4.89 12.87 15.15
C GLU A 113 3.42 12.63 15.55
N ASN A 114 2.45 13.09 14.77
CA ASN A 114 1.03 12.85 15.06
C ASN A 114 0.44 11.93 14.00
N LEU A 115 -0.25 10.90 14.45
CA LEU A 115 -0.93 9.92 13.60
C LEU A 115 -2.44 9.97 13.87
N ILE A 116 -3.20 10.25 12.82
CA ILE A 116 -4.65 10.08 12.79
C ILE A 116 -4.93 8.82 11.97
N VAL A 117 -5.73 7.90 12.49
CA VAL A 117 -6.16 6.71 11.76
C VAL A 117 -7.67 6.70 11.65
N LEU A 118 -8.18 6.76 10.42
CA LEU A 118 -9.59 6.52 10.12
C LEU A 118 -9.75 5.01 9.95
N LEU A 119 -10.32 4.36 10.97
CA LEU A 119 -10.37 2.91 11.07
C LEU A 119 -11.39 2.31 10.10
N PRO A 120 -11.18 1.05 9.66
CA PRO A 120 -12.15 0.34 8.85
C PRO A 120 -13.48 0.16 9.61
N GLY A 121 -14.59 0.47 8.96
CA GLY A 121 -15.94 0.24 9.48
C GLY A 121 -16.43 -1.18 9.20
N SER A 122 -17.48 -1.62 9.91
CA SER A 122 -18.22 -2.86 9.67
C SER A 122 -19.71 -2.60 9.87
N SER A 123 -20.55 -3.05 8.93
CA SER A 123 -22.01 -2.91 9.03
C SER A 123 -22.69 -4.07 9.76
N GLU A 124 -21.94 -5.13 10.09
CA GLU A 124 -22.51 -6.40 10.58
C GLU A 124 -22.25 -6.68 12.06
N ASP A 125 -21.35 -5.91 12.69
CA ASP A 125 -20.90 -6.14 14.08
C ASP A 125 -21.43 -5.07 15.04
N GLY A 126 -21.76 -5.47 16.27
CA GLY A 126 -21.97 -4.54 17.38
C GLY A 126 -20.68 -3.78 17.76
N PRO A 127 -20.78 -2.62 18.44
CA PRO A 127 -19.67 -1.71 18.67
C PRO A 127 -18.46 -2.36 19.38
N GLU A 128 -18.71 -3.22 20.37
CA GLU A 128 -17.64 -3.92 21.11
C GLU A 128 -16.81 -4.85 20.20
N ARG A 129 -17.48 -5.63 19.35
CA ARG A 129 -16.81 -6.54 18.41
C ARG A 129 -16.02 -5.77 17.36
N LEU A 130 -16.56 -4.64 16.89
CA LEU A 130 -15.87 -3.77 15.95
C LEU A 130 -14.60 -3.19 16.56
N LEU A 131 -14.64 -2.72 17.82
CA LEU A 131 -13.44 -2.22 18.52
C LEU A 131 -12.36 -3.30 18.66
N LEU A 132 -12.73 -4.53 19.05
CA LEU A 132 -11.77 -5.65 19.15
C LEU A 132 -11.11 -5.98 17.79
N ARG A 133 -11.90 -5.98 16.72
CA ARG A 133 -11.37 -6.19 15.36
C ARG A 133 -10.44 -5.06 14.94
N GLN A 134 -10.80 -3.82 15.25
CA GLN A 134 -9.97 -2.65 14.96
C GLN A 134 -8.68 -2.64 15.79
N GLU A 135 -8.71 -3.10 17.05
CA GLU A 135 -7.51 -3.28 17.87
C GLU A 135 -6.55 -4.29 17.23
N ARG A 136 -7.07 -5.43 16.75
CA ARG A 136 -6.27 -6.42 16.01
C ARG A 136 -5.67 -5.82 14.74
N TRP A 137 -6.47 -5.10 13.96
CA TRP A 137 -6.01 -4.43 12.74
C TRP A 137 -4.92 -3.39 13.04
N MET A 138 -5.09 -2.59 14.10
CA MET A 138 -4.10 -1.60 14.53
C MET A 138 -2.79 -2.25 14.94
N ARG A 139 -2.85 -3.40 15.63
CA ARG A 139 -1.66 -4.18 15.99
C ARG A 139 -0.92 -4.68 14.76
N GLU A 140 -1.63 -5.16 13.75
CA GLU A 140 -1.02 -5.61 12.49
C GLU A 140 -0.45 -4.44 11.67
N PHE A 141 -1.13 -3.29 11.64
CA PHE A 141 -0.73 -2.11 10.88
C PHE A 141 0.43 -1.34 11.53
N LEU A 142 0.29 -0.96 12.80
CA LEU A 142 1.25 -0.11 13.50
C LEU A 142 2.36 -0.94 14.13
N GLY A 143 2.07 -2.16 14.60
CA GLY A 143 3.05 -3.02 15.26
C GLY A 143 3.71 -2.31 16.44
N GLU A 144 5.03 -2.18 16.40
CA GLU A 144 5.85 -1.45 17.38
C GLU A 144 6.23 -0.02 16.93
N ASP A 145 5.73 0.44 15.78
CA ASP A 145 6.09 1.73 15.17
C ASP A 145 5.31 2.92 15.77
N TYR A 146 5.11 2.90 17.08
CA TYR A 146 4.45 3.94 17.86
C TYR A 146 5.43 4.72 18.75
N GLY A 147 6.63 4.21 19.00
CA GLY A 147 7.62 4.76 19.96
C GLY A 147 8.06 6.21 19.70
N ARG A 148 7.81 6.74 18.51
CA ARG A 148 8.19 8.11 18.13
C ARG A 148 7.00 9.06 18.05
N LEU A 149 5.77 8.58 18.25
CA LEU A 149 4.57 9.39 18.13
C LEU A 149 4.37 10.26 19.39
N ASN A 150 3.92 11.49 19.16
CA ASN A 150 3.48 12.43 20.19
C ASN A 150 1.94 12.49 20.30
N GLY A 151 1.22 11.95 19.31
CA GLY A 151 -0.24 11.88 19.34
C GLY A 151 -0.76 10.75 18.45
N LEU A 152 -1.67 9.93 19.01
CA LEU A 152 -2.37 8.88 18.28
C LEU A 152 -3.89 9.03 18.47
N LEU A 153 -4.57 9.38 17.38
CA LEU A 153 -6.03 9.53 17.31
C LEU A 153 -6.64 8.48 16.40
N LEU A 154 -7.58 7.70 16.92
CA LEU A 154 -8.32 6.68 16.20
C LEU A 154 -9.76 7.15 15.98
N VAL A 155 -10.19 7.23 14.72
CA VAL A 155 -11.55 7.58 14.35
C VAL A 155 -12.29 6.30 13.96
N SER A 156 -13.35 5.95 14.69
CA SER A 156 -14.07 4.69 14.54
C SER A 156 -15.59 4.86 14.63
N ASP A 157 -16.30 4.19 13.73
CA ASP A 157 -17.76 4.08 13.75
C ASP A 157 -18.30 3.35 15.00
N ALA A 158 -17.46 2.58 15.70
CA ALA A 158 -17.84 1.92 16.95
C ALA A 158 -18.00 2.88 18.13
N ILE A 159 -17.42 4.08 18.03
CA ILE A 159 -17.47 5.10 19.05
C ILE A 159 -18.62 6.06 18.71
N PRO A 160 -19.66 6.16 19.56
CA PRO A 160 -20.76 7.08 19.31
C PRO A 160 -20.25 8.53 19.23
N GLU A 161 -20.76 9.32 18.28
CA GLU A 161 -20.39 10.74 18.19
C GLU A 161 -20.73 11.51 19.47
N SER A 162 -21.78 11.09 20.20
CA SER A 162 -22.18 11.66 21.50
C SER A 162 -21.13 11.47 22.60
N ALA A 163 -20.23 10.50 22.48
CA ALA A 163 -19.15 10.29 23.44
C ALA A 163 -18.03 11.34 23.30
N GLY A 164 -17.97 12.08 22.19
CA GLY A 164 -16.94 13.08 21.91
C GLY A 164 -15.56 12.46 21.68
N SER A 165 -14.88 12.09 22.76
CA SER A 165 -13.59 11.39 22.75
C SER A 165 -13.46 10.48 23.96
N LEU A 166 -12.90 9.28 23.77
CA LEU A 166 -12.69 8.30 24.82
C LEU A 166 -11.22 7.87 24.86
N SER A 167 -10.66 7.65 26.06
CA SER A 167 -9.35 7.00 26.16
C SER A 167 -9.50 5.51 25.89
N LEU A 168 -8.74 4.98 24.94
CA LEU A 168 -8.78 3.55 24.61
C LEU A 168 -7.79 2.73 25.46
N THR A 169 -7.02 3.36 26.35
CA THR A 169 -6.11 2.69 27.30
C THR A 169 -6.87 1.81 28.30
N ASP A 170 -8.13 2.15 28.54
CA ASP A 170 -8.98 1.53 29.54
C ASP A 170 -9.90 0.54 28.83
N GLY A 171 -9.48 -0.72 28.75
CA GLY A 171 -10.30 -1.81 28.19
C GLY A 171 -9.69 -2.54 27.00
N HIS A 172 -8.61 -2.02 26.41
CA HIS A 172 -7.96 -2.62 25.25
C HIS A 172 -6.48 -2.90 25.50
N SER A 173 -6.08 -4.16 25.35
CA SER A 173 -4.75 -4.64 25.74
C SER A 173 -3.61 -3.97 24.96
N TYR A 174 -3.80 -3.75 23.67
CA TYR A 174 -2.78 -3.17 22.80
C TYR A 174 -2.57 -1.68 23.09
N TYR A 175 -3.65 -0.91 23.25
CA TYR A 175 -3.53 0.52 23.55
C TYR A 175 -3.02 0.77 24.96
N ARG A 176 -3.36 -0.11 25.92
CA ARG A 176 -2.74 -0.11 27.24
C ARG A 176 -1.23 -0.37 27.16
N HIS A 177 -0.81 -1.31 26.33
CA HIS A 177 0.61 -1.61 26.13
C HIS A 177 1.37 -0.40 25.55
N ILE A 178 0.84 0.24 24.51
CA ILE A 178 1.42 1.48 23.93
C ILE A 178 1.63 2.54 25.03
N TYR A 179 0.61 2.77 25.86
CA TYR A 179 0.69 3.74 26.94
C TYR A 179 1.73 3.34 28.01
N GLN A 180 1.82 2.06 28.38
CA GLN A 180 2.80 1.59 29.36
C GLN A 180 4.24 1.69 28.85
N ASP A 181 4.46 1.44 27.56
CA ASP A 181 5.78 1.47 26.94
C ASP A 181 6.28 2.91 26.71
N THR A 182 5.39 3.81 26.30
CA THR A 182 5.78 5.15 25.80
C THR A 182 5.18 6.34 26.55
N GLY A 183 4.16 6.11 27.37
CA GLY A 183 3.32 7.16 27.95
C GLY A 183 2.36 7.82 26.94
N LEU A 184 2.28 7.35 25.69
CA LEU A 184 1.42 7.90 24.65
C LEU A 184 -0.06 7.54 24.89
N PRO A 185 -0.95 8.51 25.18
CA PRO A 185 -2.37 8.24 25.27
C PRO A 185 -2.94 7.95 23.88
N VAL A 186 -3.79 6.92 23.79
CA VAL A 186 -4.52 6.58 22.56
C VAL A 186 -5.96 7.07 22.69
N ILE A 187 -6.32 8.05 21.87
CA ILE A 187 -7.65 8.68 21.91
C ILE A 187 -8.52 8.09 20.81
N GLY A 188 -9.72 7.65 21.15
CA GLY A 188 -10.77 7.22 20.22
C GLY A 188 -11.83 8.30 20.04
N ALA A 189 -12.34 8.49 18.82
CA ALA A 189 -13.46 9.38 18.53
C ALA A 189 -14.38 8.81 17.44
N GLY A 190 -15.68 9.14 17.49
CA GLY A 190 -16.64 8.75 16.44
C GLY A 190 -16.45 9.49 15.12
N ARG A 191 -15.91 10.71 15.20
CA ARG A 191 -15.59 11.57 14.04
C ARG A 191 -14.39 12.45 14.34
N LEU A 192 -13.68 12.89 13.31
CA LEU A 192 -12.59 13.85 13.46
C LEU A 192 -13.14 15.23 13.83
N PRO A 193 -12.82 15.80 15.01
CA PRO A 193 -13.37 17.10 15.43
C PRO A 193 -12.84 18.26 14.59
N GLU A 194 -13.67 19.26 14.28
CA GLU A 194 -13.29 20.39 13.43
C GLU A 194 -12.12 21.22 13.98
N TYR A 195 -11.99 21.31 15.31
CA TYR A 195 -10.92 22.08 15.94
C TYR A 195 -9.52 21.50 15.66
N PHE A 196 -9.42 20.23 15.25
CA PHE A 196 -8.13 19.63 14.86
C PHE A 196 -7.51 20.30 13.66
N ARG A 197 -8.30 20.98 12.82
CA ARG A 197 -7.80 21.70 11.64
C ARG A 197 -6.65 22.66 11.98
N LYS A 198 -6.69 23.27 13.16
CA LYS A 198 -5.69 24.25 13.64
C LYS A 198 -4.57 23.61 14.47
N LYS A 199 -4.61 22.31 14.73
CA LYS A 199 -3.64 21.59 15.57
C LYS A 199 -2.55 20.97 14.71
N ALA A 200 -1.32 20.97 15.19
CA ALA A 200 -0.18 20.24 14.61
C ALA A 200 -0.01 20.34 13.08
N PRO A 201 -0.05 21.56 12.49
CA PRO A 201 0.18 21.74 11.06
C PRO A 201 1.58 21.25 10.68
N GLY A 202 1.69 20.52 9.56
CA GLY A 202 2.95 19.96 9.08
C GLY A 202 3.55 18.88 9.99
N ARG A 203 2.82 18.43 11.01
CA ARG A 203 3.29 17.41 11.97
C ARG A 203 2.37 16.18 12.02
N THR A 204 1.47 16.05 11.06
CA THR A 204 0.42 15.02 11.05
C THR A 204 0.46 14.14 9.80
N ILE A 205 0.36 12.82 9.99
CA ILE A 205 -0.05 11.85 8.98
C ILE A 205 -1.49 11.42 9.30
N CYS A 206 -2.34 11.38 8.27
CA CYS A 206 -3.67 10.79 8.35
C CYS A 206 -3.68 9.52 7.51
N VAL A 207 -3.89 8.36 8.14
CA VAL A 207 -4.10 7.07 7.47
C VAL A 207 -5.58 6.83 7.36
N ASP A 208 -6.08 6.70 6.14
CA ASP A 208 -7.48 6.41 5.86
C ASP A 208 -7.65 4.97 5.40
N ALA A 209 -8.05 4.10 6.33
CA ALA A 209 -8.46 2.73 6.09
C ALA A 209 -10.00 2.59 6.11
N GLY A 210 -10.74 3.69 6.22
CA GLY A 210 -12.18 3.71 6.33
C GLY A 210 -12.88 3.51 5.00
N ALA A 211 -13.94 2.70 5.00
CA ALA A 211 -14.82 2.50 3.85
C ALA A 211 -15.72 3.71 3.54
N ARG A 212 -15.71 4.74 4.40
CA ARG A 212 -16.41 6.00 4.14
C ARG A 212 -15.80 6.67 2.91
N ARG A 213 -16.65 7.06 1.95
CA ARG A 213 -16.23 7.69 0.68
C ARG A 213 -15.73 9.13 0.87
N GLU A 214 -16.13 9.77 1.95
CA GLU A 214 -15.82 11.17 2.20
C GLU A 214 -14.57 11.33 3.08
N ALA A 215 -13.55 11.97 2.54
CA ALA A 215 -12.39 12.40 3.31
C ALA A 215 -12.80 13.51 4.32
N PRO A 216 -12.19 13.59 5.52
CA PRO A 216 -12.51 14.61 6.53
C PRO A 216 -11.86 15.98 6.20
N VAL A 217 -12.14 16.50 5.01
CA VAL A 217 -11.51 17.69 4.40
C VAL A 217 -11.51 18.92 5.33
N CYS A 218 -12.60 19.13 6.08
CA CYS A 218 -12.74 20.31 6.94
C CYS A 218 -11.97 20.22 8.25
N CYS A 219 -11.63 19.01 8.70
CA CYS A 219 -11.09 18.75 10.04
C CYS A 219 -9.60 18.41 10.03
N LEU A 220 -9.04 18.00 8.88
CA LEU A 220 -7.62 17.66 8.79
C LEU A 220 -6.71 18.85 9.14
N PRO A 221 -5.67 18.65 9.95
CA PRO A 221 -4.60 19.63 10.15
C PRO A 221 -4.02 20.18 8.84
N GLY A 222 -3.47 21.40 8.90
CA GLY A 222 -2.73 21.98 7.79
C GLY A 222 -1.51 21.14 7.39
N GLU A 223 -1.18 21.08 6.10
CA GLU A 223 0.02 20.37 5.60
C GLU A 223 0.08 18.86 5.97
N THR A 224 -1.08 18.26 6.22
CA THR A 224 -1.20 16.83 6.53
C THR A 224 -0.74 15.99 5.34
N ILE A 225 -0.03 14.89 5.61
CA ILE A 225 0.16 13.82 4.63
C ILE A 225 -1.05 12.88 4.76
N TYR A 226 -1.89 12.83 3.73
CA TYR A 226 -3.08 11.98 3.70
C TYR A 226 -2.79 10.71 2.92
N LEU A 227 -2.83 9.57 3.61
CA LEU A 227 -2.59 8.25 3.05
C LEU A 227 -3.93 7.55 2.86
N ASP A 228 -4.39 7.49 1.62
CA ASP A 228 -5.61 6.80 1.25
C ASP A 228 -5.32 5.33 0.94
N MET A 229 -5.70 4.47 1.87
CA MET A 229 -5.49 3.03 1.73
C MET A 229 -6.53 2.36 0.83
N THR A 230 -7.72 2.98 0.69
CA THR A 230 -8.81 2.53 -0.19
C THR A 230 -8.60 2.92 -1.65
N SER A 231 -7.74 3.92 -1.90
CA SER A 231 -7.47 4.48 -3.23
C SER A 231 -8.74 4.95 -3.97
N ASP A 232 -9.62 5.65 -3.23
CA ASP A 232 -10.89 6.16 -3.73
C ASP A 232 -10.68 7.46 -4.53
N ALA A 233 -11.15 7.45 -5.79
CA ALA A 233 -11.03 8.59 -6.70
C ALA A 233 -11.85 9.81 -6.24
N GLU A 234 -12.93 9.61 -5.47
CA GLU A 234 -13.71 10.71 -4.91
C GLU A 234 -12.94 11.44 -3.81
N LYS A 235 -12.23 10.70 -2.94
CA LYS A 235 -11.36 11.28 -1.89
C LYS A 235 -10.24 12.12 -2.51
N GLU A 236 -9.60 11.59 -3.54
CA GLU A 236 -8.59 12.32 -4.32
C GLU A 236 -9.16 13.65 -4.84
N ARG A 237 -10.28 13.60 -5.56
CA ARG A 237 -10.93 14.80 -6.14
C ARG A 237 -11.31 15.82 -5.07
N LEU A 238 -11.89 15.38 -3.96
CA LEU A 238 -12.33 16.26 -2.87
C LEU A 238 -11.15 16.97 -2.21
N LEU A 239 -10.07 16.24 -1.90
CA LEU A 239 -8.87 16.82 -1.29
C LEU A 239 -8.18 17.80 -2.24
N TYR A 240 -8.01 17.44 -3.52
CA TYR A 240 -7.44 18.38 -4.50
C TYR A 240 -8.28 19.64 -4.68
N ALA A 241 -9.61 19.53 -4.68
CA ALA A 241 -10.51 20.67 -4.88
C ALA A 241 -10.52 21.61 -3.68
N LYS A 242 -10.52 21.08 -2.45
CA LYS A 242 -10.78 21.85 -1.23
C LYS A 242 -9.56 22.10 -0.34
N ARG A 243 -8.48 21.31 -0.48
CA ARG A 243 -7.31 21.31 0.43
C ARG A 243 -6.00 21.14 -0.33
N ARG A 244 -5.57 22.22 -1.01
CA ARG A 244 -4.28 22.26 -1.73
C ARG A 244 -3.05 22.13 -0.83
N ASP A 245 -3.21 22.39 0.46
CA ASP A 245 -2.17 22.24 1.47
C ASP A 245 -1.94 20.78 1.89
N VAL A 246 -2.91 19.88 1.68
CA VAL A 246 -2.78 18.47 2.06
C VAL A 246 -2.08 17.67 0.97
N CYS A 247 -1.09 16.87 1.36
CA CYS A 247 -0.38 15.97 0.46
C CYS A 247 -1.14 14.63 0.37
N TYR A 248 -2.00 14.48 -0.63
CA TYR A 248 -2.69 13.22 -0.92
C TYR A 248 -1.73 12.19 -1.54
N ARG A 249 -1.75 10.97 -1.01
CA ARG A 249 -1.05 9.80 -1.58
C ARG A 249 -1.95 8.58 -1.42
N SER A 250 -2.13 7.81 -2.48
CA SER A 250 -2.90 6.56 -2.42
C SER A 250 -2.00 5.33 -2.41
N LEU A 251 -2.46 4.29 -1.72
CA LEU A 251 -1.77 3.01 -1.66
C LEU A 251 -1.56 2.41 -3.06
N ARG A 252 -2.57 2.54 -3.93
CA ARG A 252 -2.46 2.13 -5.33
C ARG A 252 -1.33 2.86 -6.06
N MET A 253 -1.29 4.19 -6.00
CA MET A 253 -0.23 4.97 -6.66
C MET A 253 1.14 4.64 -6.10
N TYR A 254 1.20 4.37 -4.79
CA TYR A 254 2.42 3.91 -4.14
C TYR A 254 2.88 2.57 -4.71
N LEU A 255 2.02 1.56 -4.75
CA LEU A 255 2.35 0.25 -5.30
C LEU A 255 2.77 0.37 -6.78
N ASP A 256 2.03 1.13 -7.58
CA ASP A 256 2.36 1.41 -8.98
C ASP A 256 3.75 2.07 -9.12
N THR A 257 4.03 3.07 -8.28
CA THR A 257 5.31 3.81 -8.32
C THR A 257 6.46 2.95 -7.83
N PHE A 258 6.26 2.19 -6.75
CA PHE A 258 7.24 1.29 -6.17
C PHE A 258 7.68 0.26 -7.21
N VAL A 259 6.70 -0.40 -7.83
CA VAL A 259 6.88 -1.34 -8.92
C VAL A 259 7.59 -0.70 -10.11
N ARG A 260 7.19 0.51 -10.53
CA ARG A 260 7.79 1.21 -11.67
C ARG A 260 9.22 1.68 -11.42
N LYS A 261 9.51 2.27 -10.26
CA LYS A 261 10.86 2.72 -9.89
C LYS A 261 11.83 1.55 -9.87
N ARG A 262 11.43 0.43 -9.26
CA ARG A 262 12.26 -0.78 -9.20
C ARG A 262 12.35 -1.49 -10.56
N TYR A 263 11.30 -1.45 -11.39
CA TYR A 263 11.35 -1.91 -12.78
C TYR A 263 12.43 -1.16 -13.58
N ASN A 264 12.46 0.17 -13.49
CA ASN A 264 13.45 0.97 -14.21
C ASN A 264 14.88 0.71 -13.70
N THR A 265 15.07 0.62 -12.39
CA THR A 265 16.40 0.34 -11.80
C THR A 265 16.90 -1.06 -12.16
N ASN A 266 16.03 -2.07 -12.14
CA ASN A 266 16.40 -3.45 -12.52
C ASN A 266 16.61 -3.59 -14.04
N ARG A 267 15.87 -2.83 -14.86
CA ARG A 267 16.13 -2.71 -16.29
C ARG A 267 17.53 -2.16 -16.56
N CYS A 268 17.92 -1.05 -15.92
CA CYS A 268 19.27 -0.50 -16.04
C CYS A 268 20.36 -1.49 -15.61
N LYS A 269 20.14 -2.30 -14.57
CA LYS A 269 21.07 -3.35 -14.16
C LYS A 269 21.14 -4.51 -15.18
N SER A 270 20.02 -4.89 -15.80
CA SER A 270 19.98 -5.94 -16.84
C SER A 270 20.57 -5.48 -18.18
N GLU A 271 20.38 -4.21 -18.55
CA GLU A 271 20.96 -3.60 -19.76
C GLU A 271 22.46 -3.26 -19.55
N GLY A 272 22.89 -2.99 -18.31
CA GLY A 272 24.29 -2.79 -17.95
C GLY A 272 25.16 -4.06 -17.97
N ARG A 273 24.56 -5.25 -17.88
CA ARG A 273 25.27 -6.53 -18.10
C ARG A 273 25.39 -6.91 -19.59
N GLY A 274 24.82 -6.12 -20.49
CA GLY A 274 24.82 -6.37 -21.94
C GLY A 274 25.80 -5.51 -22.76
N ARG A 275 26.44 -4.49 -22.17
CA ARG A 275 27.53 -3.78 -22.85
C ARG A 275 28.82 -4.59 -22.69
N ARG A 276 29.06 -5.46 -23.68
CA ARG A 276 30.40 -5.99 -23.98
C ARG A 276 31.41 -4.84 -23.87
N GLN A 277 32.43 -5.04 -23.04
CA GLN A 277 33.70 -4.38 -23.24
C GLN A 277 34.06 -4.54 -24.72
N LEU A 278 34.11 -3.43 -25.44
CA LEU A 278 34.80 -3.42 -26.71
C LEU A 278 36.26 -3.78 -26.39
N PRO A 279 36.87 -4.74 -27.10
CA PRO A 279 38.29 -4.97 -26.94
C PRO A 279 39.00 -3.68 -27.32
N SER A 280 39.84 -3.19 -26.41
CA SER A 280 40.86 -2.19 -26.71
C SER A 280 41.84 -2.82 -27.70
N GLY A 281 41.44 -2.87 -28.97
CA GLY A 281 42.31 -3.17 -30.10
C GLY A 281 43.26 -2.00 -30.26
N GLY A 282 44.51 -2.21 -29.87
CA GLY A 282 45.60 -1.30 -30.17
C GLY A 282 45.70 -1.10 -31.67
N PHE A 283 45.48 0.15 -32.11
CA PHE A 283 45.92 0.59 -33.42
C PHE A 283 47.42 0.84 -33.33
N MET A 284 48.19 -0.03 -33.97
CA MET A 284 49.61 0.16 -34.22
C MET A 284 49.82 0.27 -35.74
N MET A 285 50.63 1.26 -36.12
CA MET A 285 51.25 1.52 -37.43
C MET A 285 50.39 2.30 -38.45
N LYS A 286 50.89 3.31 -39.19
CA LYS A 286 52.26 3.62 -39.63
C LYS A 286 52.55 5.14 -39.69
N GLU A 287 53.82 5.47 -39.51
CA GLU A 287 54.51 6.69 -39.96
C GLU A 287 54.45 6.90 -41.49
N GLN A 288 54.93 8.08 -41.91
CA GLN A 288 55.17 8.64 -43.25
C GLN A 288 54.03 9.50 -43.81
N GLU A 289 54.21 10.71 -44.35
CA GLU A 289 55.32 11.67 -44.46
C GLU A 289 54.74 12.91 -45.20
N ARG A 290 55.31 14.11 -45.00
CA ARG A 290 55.12 15.37 -45.78
C ARG A 290 53.84 16.16 -45.47
N GLU A 291 53.86 17.47 -45.23
CA GLU A 291 54.86 18.55 -45.42
C GLU A 291 55.05 19.39 -44.16
#